data_AF-A0A418WAL7-F1
#
_entry.id   AF-A0A418WAL7-F1
#
_cell.length_a   1.000
_cell.length_b   1.000
_cell.length_c   1.000
_cell.angle_alpha   90.00
_cell.angle_beta   90.00
_cell.angle_gamma   90.00
#
_symmetry.space_group_name_H-M   'P 1'
#
loop_
_entity.id
_entity.type
_entity.pdbx_description
1 polymer ?
#
loop_
_entity_poly.entity_id
_entity_poly.type
_entity_poly.pdbx_seq_one_letter_code
_entity_poly.pdbx_strand_id
1 'polypeptide(L)'
;MCGCISKRRPRKMSEQSLSFKRLNRRQWLVGAGAAALGLALFGLSPRANAEVRPLDAPRVAGTVGERYDGYAVTRGTVTPDITALVDKVNAERKALYAERAKTQGVSILDIGKIYAAEIIKSAPAGTWFLSESGQWAQK
;
A
#
# COMPACT_ATOMS: atom_id res chain seq x y z
N MET A 1 49.80 42.44 -37.79
CA MET A 1 50.55 42.79 -36.56
C MET A 1 50.31 41.67 -35.56
N CYS A 2 51.26 40.74 -35.46
CA CYS A 2 52.13 40.53 -34.29
C CYS A 2 51.38 40.28 -32.98
N GLY A 3 51.45 39.03 -32.50
CA GLY A 3 51.15 38.71 -31.11
C GLY A 3 52.27 39.19 -30.17
N CYS A 4 52.00 39.12 -28.87
CA CYS A 4 53.04 38.84 -27.89
C CYS A 4 52.43 38.30 -26.59
N ILE A 5 53.15 37.29 -26.09
CA ILE A 5 52.93 36.48 -24.90
C ILE A 5 53.72 37.07 -23.74
N SER A 6 53.18 37.07 -22.52
CA SER A 6 53.92 36.77 -21.27
C SER A 6 52.87 36.42 -20.21
N LYS A 7 52.72 35.20 -19.65
CA LYS A 7 53.57 34.27 -18.85
C LYS A 7 54.00 34.77 -17.46
N ARG A 8 53.55 33.98 -16.46
CA ARG A 8 54.07 33.70 -15.09
C ARG A 8 53.45 34.51 -13.93
N ARG A 9 53.15 33.97 -12.74
CA ARG A 9 52.93 32.63 -12.14
C ARG A 9 52.43 32.88 -10.69
N PRO A 10 51.98 31.87 -9.92
CA PRO A 10 50.93 32.01 -8.90
C PRO A 10 51.47 32.31 -7.48
N ARG A 11 50.58 32.83 -6.61
CA ARG A 11 50.76 32.73 -5.15
C ARG A 11 49.89 31.63 -4.56
N LYS A 12 50.58 30.56 -4.12
CA LYS A 12 50.30 29.76 -2.91
C LYS A 12 49.76 30.65 -1.77
N MET A 13 48.99 30.25 -0.77
CA MET A 13 48.45 28.97 -0.31
C MET A 13 47.77 29.35 1.02
N SER A 14 46.52 28.97 1.23
CA SER A 14 46.02 28.54 2.55
C SER A 14 44.64 27.93 2.37
N GLU A 15 44.66 26.63 2.06
CA GLU A 15 43.55 25.74 2.40
C GLU A 15 43.27 25.88 3.90
N GLN A 16 42.02 26.14 4.27
CA GLN A 16 41.49 25.55 5.50
C GLN A 16 40.20 24.84 5.15
N SER A 17 40.40 23.55 4.92
CA SER A 17 39.43 22.51 4.76
C SER A 17 38.51 22.41 5.98
N LEU A 18 37.24 22.19 5.65
CA LEU A 18 36.24 21.42 6.37
C LEU A 18 36.74 20.72 7.65
N SER A 19 36.25 21.14 8.80
CA SER A 19 36.32 20.33 10.01
C SER A 19 35.10 20.56 10.90
N PHE A 20 33.96 19.98 10.50
CA PHE A 20 32.92 19.58 11.44
C PHE A 20 33.54 18.50 12.35
N LYS A 21 34.17 18.93 13.43
CA LYS A 21 34.75 18.04 14.43
C LYS A 21 33.62 17.36 15.20
N ARG A 22 33.32 16.15 14.74
CA ARG A 22 33.09 14.90 15.49
C ARG A 22 32.57 15.08 16.92
N LEU A 23 31.34 14.57 17.13
CA LEU A 23 30.80 14.20 18.43
C LEU A 23 31.82 13.37 19.22
N ASN A 24 32.18 13.87 20.40
CA ASN A 24 32.98 13.12 21.36
C ASN A 24 32.04 12.41 22.35
N ARG A 25 31.77 11.13 22.07
CA ARG A 25 31.44 10.13 23.08
C ARG A 25 32.59 10.09 24.08
N ARG A 26 32.36 10.48 25.33
CA ARG A 26 32.72 9.71 26.55
C ARG A 26 32.59 10.55 27.82
N GLN A 27 31.81 9.97 28.73
CA GLN A 27 32.04 9.96 30.18
C GLN A 27 31.91 11.29 30.92
N TRP A 28 30.68 11.57 31.38
CA TRP A 28 30.46 12.12 32.71
C TRP A 28 29.37 11.28 33.37
N LEU A 29 29.79 10.46 34.33
CA LEU A 29 28.92 9.80 35.29
C LEU A 29 28.73 10.72 36.50
N VAL A 30 27.55 10.55 37.11
CA VAL A 30 27.15 10.91 38.48
C VAL A 30 26.66 12.34 38.71
N GLY A 31 25.36 12.40 39.04
CA GLY A 31 24.67 13.50 39.70
C GLY A 31 23.24 13.07 40.01
N ALA A 32 23.06 12.31 41.09
CA ALA A 32 21.77 11.80 41.56
C ALA A 32 20.90 12.95 42.12
N GLY A 33 19.60 12.92 41.83
CA GLY A 33 18.62 13.71 42.59
C GLY A 33 17.28 13.92 41.89
N ALA A 34 16.22 13.58 42.62
CA ALA A 34 14.79 13.89 42.39
C ALA A 34 13.97 12.91 41.54
N ALA A 35 13.02 12.30 42.23
CA ALA A 35 12.03 11.35 41.77
C ALA A 35 11.08 11.93 40.72
N ALA A 36 10.84 11.14 39.67
CA ALA A 36 9.59 11.15 38.94
C ALA A 36 9.24 9.70 38.60
N LEU A 37 8.19 9.17 39.21
CA LEU A 37 7.49 7.98 38.73
C LEU A 37 6.94 8.30 37.33
N GLY A 38 7.73 8.03 36.29
CA GLY A 38 7.24 7.93 34.92
C GLY A 38 6.91 6.48 34.64
N LEU A 39 5.65 6.09 34.83
CA LEU A 39 5.12 4.83 34.33
C LEU A 39 5.24 4.87 32.80
N ALA A 40 6.33 4.32 32.26
CA ALA A 40 6.47 4.11 30.83
C ALA A 40 5.54 2.95 30.45
N LEU A 41 4.27 3.28 30.23
CA LEU A 41 3.32 2.44 29.48
C LEU A 41 3.83 2.37 28.04
N PHE A 42 4.79 1.48 27.79
CA PHE A 42 5.16 1.08 26.44
C PHE A 42 3.91 0.52 25.76
N GLY A 43 3.55 1.16 24.65
CA GLY A 43 2.25 1.07 24.00
C GLY A 43 1.77 -0.35 23.74
N LEU A 44 0.52 -0.60 24.14
CA LEU A 44 -0.32 -1.56 23.43
C LEU A 44 -0.54 -1.01 22.03
N SER A 45 0.34 -1.36 21.10
CA SER A 45 0.01 -1.27 19.67
C SER A 45 -1.24 -2.13 19.47
N PRO A 46 -2.36 -1.59 18.95
CA PRO A 46 -3.48 -2.43 18.56
C PRO A 46 -2.94 -3.42 17.52
N ARG A 47 -2.91 -4.71 17.88
CA ARG A 47 -2.68 -5.77 16.89
C ARG A 47 -3.74 -5.54 15.81
N ALA A 48 -3.31 -5.31 14.58
CA ALA A 48 -4.20 -5.29 13.43
C ALA A 48 -4.90 -6.65 13.41
N ASN A 49 -6.15 -6.69 13.87
CA ASN A 49 -6.99 -7.84 13.63
C ASN A 49 -7.15 -7.90 12.11
N ALA A 50 -6.68 -8.97 11.49
CA ALA A 50 -6.97 -9.21 10.09
C ALA A 50 -8.49 -9.33 9.98
N GLU A 51 -9.15 -8.26 9.53
CA GLU A 51 -10.59 -8.30 9.28
C GLU A 51 -10.82 -9.32 8.16
N VAL A 52 -11.46 -10.43 8.51
CA VAL A 52 -11.83 -11.46 7.54
C VAL A 52 -12.84 -10.83 6.59
N ARG A 53 -12.46 -10.67 5.32
CA ARG A 53 -13.37 -10.10 4.34
C ARG A 53 -14.45 -11.12 4.01
N PRO A 54 -15.72 -10.72 3.82
CA PRO A 54 -16.83 -11.65 3.70
C PRO A 54 -16.66 -12.71 2.59
N LEU A 55 -15.99 -12.33 1.49
CA LEU A 55 -15.80 -13.20 0.33
C LEU A 55 -14.53 -14.06 0.38
N ASP A 56 -13.67 -13.93 1.40
CA ASP A 56 -12.41 -14.69 1.42
C ASP A 56 -12.65 -16.20 1.56
N ALA A 57 -13.55 -16.62 2.47
CA ALA A 57 -13.90 -18.03 2.62
C ALA A 57 -14.48 -18.67 1.33
N PRO A 58 -15.50 -18.10 0.66
CA PRO A 58 -16.02 -18.68 -0.58
C PRO A 58 -15.05 -18.56 -1.76
N ARG A 59 -14.11 -17.61 -1.77
CA ARG A 59 -13.03 -17.57 -2.76
C ARG A 59 -12.04 -18.71 -2.58
N VAL A 60 -11.63 -18.97 -1.33
CA VAL A 60 -10.77 -20.12 -1.00
C VAL A 60 -11.47 -21.43 -1.34
N ALA A 61 -12.76 -21.55 -1.05
CA ALA A 61 -13.57 -22.71 -1.43
C ALA A 61 -13.78 -22.84 -2.95
N GLY A 62 -13.44 -21.80 -3.72
CA GLY A 62 -13.68 -21.77 -5.15
C GLY A 62 -15.16 -21.74 -5.52
N THR A 63 -16.07 -21.34 -4.64
CA THR A 63 -17.49 -21.15 -4.98
C THR A 63 -17.77 -19.72 -5.46
N VAL A 64 -16.84 -18.79 -5.23
CA VAL A 64 -16.90 -17.40 -5.71
C VAL A 64 -15.58 -17.02 -6.38
N GLY A 65 -15.68 -16.22 -7.44
CA GLY A 65 -14.57 -15.55 -8.09
C GLY A 65 -14.79 -14.05 -8.21
N GLU A 66 -13.83 -13.38 -8.82
CA GLU A 66 -13.83 -11.94 -9.08
C GLU A 66 -13.89 -11.69 -10.60
N ARG A 67 -14.73 -10.78 -11.07
CA ARG A 67 -14.83 -10.41 -12.50
C ARG A 67 -13.87 -9.27 -12.82
N TYR A 68 -13.55 -9.14 -14.10
CA TYR A 68 -12.70 -8.07 -14.65
C TYR A 68 -13.17 -6.64 -14.32
N ASP A 69 -14.45 -6.46 -14.01
CA ASP A 69 -15.08 -5.19 -13.67
C ASP A 69 -15.24 -4.98 -12.14
N GLY A 70 -14.61 -5.81 -11.32
CA GLY A 70 -14.57 -5.64 -9.87
C GLY A 70 -15.81 -6.13 -9.13
N TYR A 71 -16.67 -6.92 -9.79
CA TYR A 71 -17.79 -7.59 -9.13
C TYR A 71 -17.48 -9.05 -8.81
N ALA A 72 -17.98 -9.53 -7.68
CA ALA A 72 -17.94 -10.94 -7.32
C ALA A 72 -18.95 -11.73 -8.18
N VAL A 73 -18.64 -12.99 -8.42
CA VAL A 73 -19.49 -13.89 -9.22
C VAL A 73 -19.41 -15.31 -8.65
N THR A 74 -20.53 -16.02 -8.64
CA THR A 74 -20.58 -17.42 -8.20
C THR A 74 -19.97 -18.34 -9.26
N ARG A 75 -19.41 -19.47 -8.83
CA ARG A 75 -18.83 -20.48 -9.73
C ARG A 75 -19.35 -21.87 -9.36
N GLY A 76 -19.92 -22.55 -10.35
CA GLY A 76 -20.60 -23.83 -10.15
C GLY A 76 -21.92 -23.68 -9.39
N THR A 77 -22.40 -24.79 -8.83
CA THR A 77 -23.61 -24.80 -7.99
C THR A 77 -23.25 -24.33 -6.59
N VAL A 78 -23.96 -23.33 -6.08
CA VAL A 78 -23.74 -22.74 -4.74
C VAL A 78 -25.04 -22.71 -3.94
N THR A 79 -24.92 -22.55 -2.62
CA THR A 79 -26.08 -22.38 -1.75
C THR A 79 -26.71 -20.99 -1.92
N PRO A 80 -28.00 -20.82 -1.59
CA PRO A 80 -28.66 -19.50 -1.61
C PRO A 80 -27.94 -18.45 -0.76
N ASP A 81 -27.32 -18.86 0.35
CA ASP A 81 -26.57 -17.96 1.23
C ASP A 81 -25.33 -17.35 0.54
N ILE A 82 -24.63 -18.13 -0.28
CA ILE A 82 -23.48 -17.64 -1.06
C ILE A 82 -23.94 -16.65 -2.13
N THR A 83 -25.05 -16.94 -2.81
CA THR A 83 -25.64 -16.02 -3.79
C THR A 83 -26.04 -14.70 -3.11
N ALA A 84 -26.76 -14.75 -1.99
CA ALA A 84 -27.16 -13.57 -1.24
C ALA A 84 -25.96 -12.75 -0.75
N LEU A 85 -24.88 -13.41 -0.33
CA LEU A 85 -23.64 -12.75 0.06
C LEU A 85 -22.96 -12.03 -1.12
N VAL A 86 -22.88 -12.68 -2.28
CA VAL A 86 -22.34 -12.08 -3.51
C VAL A 86 -23.16 -10.86 -3.91
N ASP A 87 -24.49 -10.97 -3.89
CA ASP A 87 -25.40 -9.88 -4.24
C ASP A 87 -25.25 -8.69 -3.29
N LYS A 88 -25.18 -8.95 -1.98
CA LYS A 88 -24.94 -7.91 -0.98
C LYS A 88 -23.64 -7.16 -1.25
N VAL A 89 -22.53 -7.87 -1.43
CA VAL A 89 -21.22 -7.24 -1.68
C VAL A 89 -21.20 -6.49 -3.01
N ASN A 90 -21.85 -7.02 -4.04
CA ASN A 90 -21.94 -6.34 -5.33
C ASN A 90 -22.80 -5.07 -5.26
N ALA A 91 -23.87 -5.05 -4.45
CA ALA A 91 -24.67 -3.85 -4.23
C ALA A 91 -23.84 -2.74 -3.55
N GLU A 92 -23.07 -3.09 -2.51
CA GLU A 92 -22.15 -2.18 -1.82
C GLU A 92 -21.08 -1.63 -2.78
N ARG A 93 -20.44 -2.52 -3.56
CA ARG A 93 -19.44 -2.14 -4.56
C ARG A 93 -20.03 -1.25 -5.65
N LYS A 94 -21.23 -1.55 -6.15
CA LYS A 94 -21.89 -0.74 -7.18
C LYS A 94 -22.15 0.68 -6.70
N ALA A 95 -22.61 0.85 -5.46
CA ALA A 95 -22.81 2.17 -4.85
C ALA A 95 -21.49 2.95 -4.76
N LEU A 96 -20.45 2.30 -4.23
CA LEU A 96 -19.11 2.89 -4.11
C LEU A 96 -18.54 3.27 -5.49
N TYR A 97 -18.62 2.36 -6.47
CA TYR A 97 -18.05 2.60 -7.79
C TYR A 97 -18.78 3.72 -8.52
N ALA A 98 -20.11 3.80 -8.37
CA ALA A 98 -20.90 4.88 -8.93
C ALA A 98 -20.53 6.24 -8.31
N GLU A 99 -20.33 6.30 -6.99
CA GLU A 99 -19.87 7.52 -6.30
C GLU A 99 -18.49 7.95 -6.83
N ARG A 100 -17.53 7.01 -6.87
CA ARG A 100 -16.16 7.28 -7.35
C ARG A 100 -16.13 7.72 -8.81
N ALA A 101 -16.93 7.08 -9.66
CA ALA A 101 -17.06 7.41 -11.08
C ALA A 101 -17.55 8.85 -11.26
N LYS A 102 -18.59 9.25 -10.52
CA LYS A 102 -19.10 10.63 -10.53
C LYS A 102 -18.04 11.63 -10.08
N THR A 103 -17.36 11.36 -8.98
CA THR A 103 -16.32 12.25 -8.43
C THR A 103 -15.12 12.42 -9.36
N GLN A 104 -14.76 11.37 -10.11
CA GLN A 104 -13.59 11.38 -11.00
C GLN A 104 -13.93 11.71 -12.46
N GLY A 105 -15.22 11.78 -12.82
CA GLY A 105 -15.65 12.04 -14.20
C GLY A 105 -15.31 10.90 -15.17
N VAL A 106 -15.26 9.65 -14.70
CA VAL A 106 -14.95 8.45 -15.50
C VAL A 106 -16.11 7.45 -15.45
N SER A 107 -16.04 6.38 -16.24
CA SER A 107 -17.09 5.36 -16.22
C SER A 107 -17.03 4.50 -14.95
N ILE A 108 -18.18 3.96 -14.52
CA ILE A 108 -18.23 2.98 -13.42
C ILE A 108 -17.40 1.72 -13.73
N LEU A 109 -17.28 1.37 -15.02
CA LEU A 109 -16.48 0.24 -15.47
C LEU A 109 -14.98 0.47 -15.24
N ASP A 110 -14.48 1.68 -15.51
CA ASP A 110 -13.07 2.03 -15.31
C ASP A 110 -12.70 1.97 -13.82
N ILE A 111 -13.58 2.49 -12.97
CA ILE A 111 -13.45 2.34 -11.51
C ILE A 111 -13.44 0.86 -11.12
N GLY A 112 -14.38 0.08 -11.65
CA GLY A 112 -14.47 -1.36 -11.42
C GLY A 112 -13.17 -2.09 -11.78
N LYS A 113 -12.57 -1.79 -12.93
CA LYS A 113 -11.28 -2.37 -13.37
C LYS A 113 -10.14 -2.04 -12.41
N ILE A 114 -10.10 -0.83 -11.86
CA ILE A 114 -9.11 -0.44 -10.83
C ILE A 114 -9.30 -1.28 -9.56
N TYR A 115 -10.54 -1.39 -9.08
CA TYR A 115 -10.83 -2.19 -7.89
C TYR A 115 -10.58 -3.68 -8.12
N ALA A 116 -10.88 -4.22 -9.30
CA ALA A 116 -10.59 -5.62 -9.64
C ALA A 116 -9.10 -5.93 -9.45
N ALA A 117 -8.22 -5.05 -9.95
CA ALA A 117 -6.78 -5.22 -9.78
C ALA A 117 -6.36 -5.22 -8.30
N GLU A 118 -6.96 -4.35 -7.47
CA GLU A 118 -6.65 -4.27 -6.04
C GLU A 118 -7.22 -5.46 -5.25
N ILE A 119 -8.41 -5.92 -5.61
CA ILE A 119 -9.03 -7.11 -5.03
C ILE A 119 -8.17 -8.32 -5.34
N ILE A 120 -7.73 -8.52 -6.59
CA ILE A 120 -6.89 -9.67 -6.96
C ILE A 120 -5.55 -9.65 -6.22
N LYS A 121 -4.91 -8.48 -6.07
CA LYS A 121 -3.64 -8.38 -5.32
C LYS A 121 -3.79 -8.87 -3.88
N SER A 122 -4.88 -8.49 -3.24
CA SER A 122 -5.14 -8.78 -1.83
C SER A 122 -5.94 -10.07 -1.60
N ALA A 123 -6.49 -10.69 -2.66
CA ALA A 123 -7.32 -11.89 -2.56
C ALA A 123 -6.50 -13.11 -2.07
N PRO A 124 -7.12 -14.05 -1.35
CA PRO A 124 -6.47 -15.30 -0.97
C PRO A 124 -5.92 -16.06 -2.19
N ALA A 125 -4.83 -16.80 -2.00
CA ALA A 125 -4.33 -17.72 -3.03
C ALA A 125 -5.43 -18.72 -3.43
N GLY A 126 -5.47 -19.10 -4.70
CA GLY A 126 -6.52 -19.98 -5.24
C GLY A 126 -7.82 -19.25 -5.60
N THR A 127 -7.92 -17.93 -5.39
CA THR A 127 -9.06 -17.12 -5.86
C THR A 127 -9.16 -17.17 -7.37
N TRP A 128 -10.37 -17.38 -7.87
CA TRP A 128 -10.65 -17.39 -9.30
C TRP A 128 -11.00 -16.01 -9.82
N PHE A 129 -10.55 -15.71 -11.03
CA PHE A 129 -10.78 -14.46 -11.73
C PHE A 129 -11.37 -14.73 -13.12
N LEU A 130 -12.46 -14.02 -13.45
CA LEU A 130 -13.11 -14.06 -14.75
C LEU A 130 -12.68 -12.86 -15.60
N SER A 131 -11.92 -13.12 -16.66
CA SER A 131 -11.47 -12.10 -17.59
C SER A 131 -12.62 -11.47 -18.39
N GLU A 132 -12.32 -10.36 -19.06
CA GLU A 132 -13.26 -9.70 -20.00
C GLU A 132 -13.60 -10.61 -21.20
N SER A 133 -12.71 -11.55 -21.56
CA SER A 133 -12.95 -12.59 -22.58
C SER A 133 -13.76 -13.79 -22.08
N GLY A 134 -14.25 -13.74 -20.83
CA GLY A 134 -15.01 -14.84 -20.22
C GLY A 134 -14.17 -16.05 -19.81
N GLN A 135 -12.84 -15.90 -19.77
CA GLN A 135 -11.92 -16.97 -19.39
C GLN A 135 -11.62 -16.91 -17.89
N TRP A 136 -11.67 -18.08 -17.26
CA TRP A 136 -11.32 -18.23 -15.86
C TRP A 136 -9.82 -18.46 -15.69
N ALA A 137 -9.23 -17.75 -14.73
CA ALA A 137 -7.86 -17.96 -14.25
C ALA A 137 -7.84 -18.05 -12.73
N GLN A 138 -6.80 -18.66 -12.17
CA GLN A 138 -6.63 -18.81 -10.73
C GLN A 138 -5.37 -18.05 -10.26
N LYS A 139 -5.48 -17.35 -9.14
CA LYS A 139 -4.38 -16.62 -8.50
C LYS A 139 -3.42 -17.53 -7.74
#